data_AF-A0A3D2DKD8-F1
#
_entry.id   AF-A0A3D2DKD8-F1
#
_cell.length_a   1.000
_cell.length_b   1.000
_cell.length_c   1.000
_cell.angle_alpha   90.00
_cell.angle_beta   90.00
_cell.angle_gamma   90.00
#
_symmetry.space_group_name_H-M   'P 1'
#
loop_
_entity.id
_entity.type
_entity.pdbx_description
1 polymer ?
#
loop_
_entity_poly.entity_id
_entity_poly.type
_entity_poly.pdbx_seq_one_letter_code
_entity_poly.pdbx_strand_id
1 'polypeptide(L)'
;MENLCRALSNYLLSHNYISKEQYNIYSYGIQMMFEHGLSILVSVIVIALFRMPLEGCLFFAIFIPLRSYLGGLHLKTYKSCFLLSLMTLLCILILVRLFTPAPWISFIILALSLGIILFQVYRDYKHAPEDSFPKQVCILLGLIIVISGIMYFTDHASAIFVISCTTALITISKFAEHFYTIIE
;
A
#
# COMPACT_ATOMS: atom_id res chain seq x y z
N MET A 1 -8.63 -15.53 13.48
CA MET A 1 -8.15 -14.18 13.88
C MET A 1 -9.12 -13.57 14.88
N GLU A 2 -10.40 -13.36 14.53
CA GLU A 2 -11.39 -12.78 15.46
C GLU A 2 -11.49 -13.50 16.82
N ASN A 3 -11.55 -14.83 16.86
CA ASN A 3 -11.62 -15.58 18.12
C ASN A 3 -10.39 -15.38 19.01
N LEU A 4 -9.19 -15.25 18.42
CA LEU A 4 -7.94 -14.99 19.14
C LEU A 4 -7.91 -13.55 19.68
N CYS A 5 -8.39 -12.59 18.88
CA CYS A 5 -8.45 -11.17 19.26
C CYS A 5 -9.45 -10.95 20.40
N ARG A 6 -10.61 -11.61 20.35
CA ARG A 6 -11.60 -11.63 21.43
C ARG A 6 -11.05 -12.29 22.69
N ALA A 7 -10.32 -13.41 22.56
CA ALA A 7 -9.70 -14.08 23.70
C ALA A 7 -8.66 -13.17 24.40
N LEU A 8 -7.81 -12.48 23.63
CA LEU A 8 -6.84 -11.52 24.16
C LEU A 8 -7.51 -10.28 24.79
N SER A 9 -8.56 -9.77 24.15
CA SER A 9 -9.32 -8.62 24.69
C SER A 9 -10.05 -9.00 25.98
N ASN A 10 -10.60 -10.21 26.06
CA ASN A 10 -11.22 -10.75 27.27
C ASN A 10 -10.19 -10.96 28.38
N TYR A 11 -8.97 -11.40 28.06
CA TYR A 11 -7.87 -11.51 29.02
C TYR A 11 -7.48 -10.14 29.60
N LEU A 12 -7.37 -9.12 28.74
CA LEU A 12 -7.07 -7.75 29.16
C LEU A 12 -8.19 -7.17 30.05
N LEU A 13 -9.45 -7.44 29.71
CA LEU A 13 -10.62 -7.00 30.48
C LEU A 13 -10.69 -7.71 31.85
N SER A 14 -10.45 -9.03 31.90
CA SER A 14 -10.53 -9.80 33.14
C SER A 14 -9.45 -9.44 34.17
N HIS A 15 -8.33 -8.88 33.71
CA HIS A 15 -7.24 -8.39 34.55
C HIS A 15 -7.31 -6.88 34.83
N ASN A 16 -8.42 -6.21 34.47
CA ASN A 16 -8.64 -4.76 34.63
C ASN A 16 -7.57 -3.88 33.95
N TYR A 17 -6.91 -4.37 32.89
CA TYR A 17 -6.00 -3.54 32.09
C TYR A 17 -6.74 -2.58 31.15
N ILE A 18 -7.97 -2.92 30.76
CA ILE A 18 -8.83 -2.11 29.90
C ILE A 18 -10.25 -2.04 30.49
N SER A 19 -10.96 -0.93 30.23
CA SER A 19 -12.37 -0.81 30.60
C SER A 19 -13.29 -1.46 29.57
N LYS A 20 -14.57 -1.67 29.94
CA LYS A 20 -15.58 -2.23 29.04
C LYS A 20 -15.85 -1.33 27.83
N GLU A 21 -15.68 -0.02 27.99
CA GLU A 21 -15.80 0.98 26.92
C GLU A 21 -14.63 0.89 25.92
N GLN A 22 -13.44 0.54 26.42
CA GLN A 22 -12.23 0.38 25.61
C GLN A 22 -12.16 -0.97 24.90
N TYR A 23 -12.95 -1.96 25.33
CA TYR A 23 -12.90 -3.33 24.81
C TYR A 23 -12.98 -3.42 23.28
N ASN A 24 -13.92 -2.70 22.66
CA ASN A 24 -14.09 -2.74 21.21
C ASN A 24 -12.90 -2.11 20.47
N ILE A 25 -12.36 -1.01 21.00
CA ILE A 25 -11.19 -0.32 20.43
C ILE A 25 -9.97 -1.24 20.48
N TYR A 26 -9.73 -1.89 21.62
CA TYR A 26 -8.61 -2.82 21.78
C TYR A 26 -8.79 -4.09 20.95
N SER A 27 -10.00 -4.66 20.90
CA SER A 27 -10.26 -5.83 20.05
C SER A 27 -10.01 -5.53 18.57
N TYR A 28 -10.40 -4.35 18.10
CA TYR A 28 -10.11 -3.90 16.74
C TYR A 28 -8.60 -3.65 16.55
N GLY A 29 -7.94 -2.97 17.48
CA GLY A 29 -6.50 -2.69 17.40
C GLY A 29 -5.64 -3.95 17.40
N ILE A 30 -5.98 -4.94 18.24
CA ILE A 30 -5.31 -6.26 18.26
C ILE A 30 -5.54 -6.99 16.94
N GLN A 31 -6.77 -6.97 16.43
CA GLN A 31 -7.08 -7.55 15.13
C GLN A 31 -6.23 -6.90 14.05
N MET A 32 -6.25 -5.57 13.92
CA MET A 32 -5.45 -4.79 12.98
C MET A 32 -3.95 -5.09 13.12
N MET A 33 -3.43 -5.21 14.34
CA MET A 33 -2.02 -5.53 14.60
C MET A 33 -1.63 -6.91 14.05
N PHE A 34 -2.38 -7.97 14.37
CA PHE A 34 -2.07 -9.30 13.85
C PHE A 34 -2.19 -9.36 12.33
N GLU A 35 -3.20 -8.68 11.82
CA GLU A 35 -3.52 -8.58 10.41
C GLU A 35 -2.36 -7.92 9.65
N HIS A 36 -2.08 -6.65 9.89
CA HIS A 36 -0.98 -5.94 9.22
C HIS A 36 0.38 -6.55 9.56
N GLY A 37 0.59 -7.01 10.79
CA GLY A 37 1.81 -7.67 11.22
C GLY A 37 2.10 -8.94 10.43
N LEU A 38 1.10 -9.79 10.21
CA LEU A 38 1.24 -10.99 9.39
C LEU A 38 1.52 -10.63 7.92
N SER A 39 0.87 -9.59 7.39
CA SER A 39 1.12 -9.10 6.03
C SER A 39 2.55 -8.65 5.83
N ILE A 40 3.08 -7.86 6.76
CA ILE A 40 4.48 -7.41 6.73
C ILE A 40 5.43 -8.59 6.89
N LEU A 41 5.19 -9.50 7.84
CA LEU A 41 6.04 -10.65 8.08
C LEU A 41 6.17 -11.55 6.84
N VAL A 42 5.03 -11.93 6.25
CA VAL A 42 5.00 -12.77 5.04
C VAL A 42 5.68 -12.05 3.87
N SER A 43 5.49 -10.73 3.77
CA SER A 43 6.11 -9.94 2.72
C SER A 43 7.63 -9.85 2.84
N VAL A 44 8.17 -9.72 4.06
CA VAL A 44 9.61 -9.77 4.32
C VAL A 44 10.19 -11.12 3.93
N ILE A 45 9.49 -12.22 4.23
CA ILE A 45 9.90 -13.57 3.80
C ILE A 45 9.94 -13.65 2.28
N VAL A 46 8.92 -13.15 1.58
CA VAL A 46 8.88 -13.12 0.11
C VAL A 46 10.07 -12.35 -0.46
N ILE A 47 10.35 -11.14 0.05
CA ILE A 47 11.48 -10.33 -0.40
C ILE A 47 12.81 -11.07 -0.18
N ALA A 48 12.98 -11.73 0.97
CA ALA A 48 14.16 -12.50 1.29
C ALA A 48 14.34 -13.70 0.33
N LEU A 49 13.26 -14.39 -0.02
CA LEU A 49 13.27 -15.51 -0.98
C LEU A 49 13.67 -15.05 -2.40
N PHE A 50 13.18 -13.88 -2.84
CA PHE A 50 13.51 -13.32 -4.15
C PHE A 50 14.90 -12.68 -4.21
N ARG A 51 15.56 -12.46 -3.06
CA ARG A 51 16.86 -11.76 -2.94
C ARG A 51 16.86 -10.37 -3.59
N MET A 52 15.74 -9.66 -3.47
CA MET A 52 15.53 -8.30 -4.03
C MET A 52 15.16 -7.30 -2.92
N PRO A 53 16.05 -7.06 -1.94
CA PRO A 53 15.72 -6.25 -0.77
C PRO A 53 15.50 -4.77 -1.11
N LEU A 54 16.24 -4.22 -2.09
CA LEU A 54 16.08 -2.83 -2.50
C LEU A 54 14.70 -2.60 -3.12
N GLU A 55 14.32 -3.43 -4.09
CA GLU A 55 13.02 -3.39 -4.76
C GLU A 55 11.87 -3.62 -3.78
N GLY A 56 12.01 -4.61 -2.89
CA GLY A 56 11.02 -4.87 -1.84
C GLY A 56 10.82 -3.68 -0.89
N CYS A 57 11.91 -3.05 -0.45
CA CYS A 57 11.85 -1.85 0.39
C CYS A 57 11.21 -0.66 -0.34
N LEU A 58 11.55 -0.45 -1.61
CA LEU A 58 10.96 0.62 -2.43
C LEU A 58 9.47 0.39 -2.67
N PHE A 59 9.06 -0.85 -2.92
CA PHE A 59 7.65 -1.22 -3.00
C PHE A 59 6.91 -0.81 -1.72
N PHE A 60 7.42 -1.19 -0.54
CA PHE A 60 6.76 -0.84 0.73
C PHE A 60 6.75 0.65 1.04
N ALA A 61 7.87 1.32 0.81
CA ALA A 61 8.02 2.76 1.04
C ALA A 61 7.06 3.60 0.20
N ILE A 62 6.58 3.07 -0.94
CA ILE A 62 5.64 3.74 -1.83
C ILE A 62 4.22 3.25 -1.62
N PHE A 63 4.02 1.93 -1.59
CA PHE A 63 2.71 1.30 -1.52
C PHE A 63 1.96 1.65 -0.24
N ILE A 64 2.62 1.59 0.93
CA ILE A 64 1.98 1.87 2.22
C ILE A 64 1.45 3.31 2.27
N PRO A 65 2.28 4.36 2.11
CA PRO A 65 1.79 5.72 2.26
C PRO A 65 0.85 6.14 1.14
N LEU A 66 1.06 5.71 -0.11
CA LEU A 66 0.11 6.01 -1.19
C LEU A 66 -1.26 5.38 -0.90
N ARG A 67 -1.31 4.12 -0.44
CA ARG A 67 -2.57 3.47 -0.07
C ARG A 67 -3.24 4.13 1.13
N SER A 68 -2.46 4.57 2.12
CA SER A 68 -3.00 5.26 3.30
C SER A 68 -3.62 6.62 2.97
N TYR A 69 -3.07 7.39 2.02
CA TYR A 69 -3.58 8.73 1.68
C TYR A 69 -4.58 8.74 0.53
N LEU A 70 -4.45 7.84 -0.45
CA LEU A 70 -5.33 7.78 -1.62
C LEU A 70 -6.50 6.82 -1.42
N GLY A 71 -6.41 5.90 -0.47
CA GLY A 71 -7.31 4.76 -0.36
C GLY A 71 -6.96 3.67 -1.37
N GLY A 72 -7.97 2.94 -1.85
CA GLY A 72 -7.85 1.84 -2.78
C GLY A 72 -8.82 0.71 -2.43
N LEU A 73 -8.88 -0.31 -3.27
CA LEU A 73 -9.83 -1.42 -3.09
C LEU A 73 -9.72 -2.07 -1.70
N HIS A 74 -10.72 -1.83 -0.87
CA HIS A 74 -10.93 -2.51 0.42
C HIS A 74 -12.07 -3.51 0.28
N LEU A 75 -11.70 -4.80 0.24
CA LEU A 75 -12.65 -5.89 0.17
C LEU A 75 -13.32 -6.11 1.55
N LYS A 76 -14.58 -6.54 1.57
CA LYS A 76 -15.40 -6.76 2.78
C LYS A 76 -14.77 -7.70 3.81
N THR A 77 -13.78 -8.50 3.41
CA THR A 77 -13.10 -9.45 4.29
C THR A 77 -11.61 -9.17 4.34
N TYR A 78 -11.07 -9.14 5.56
CA TYR A 78 -9.66 -8.89 5.78
C TYR A 78 -8.73 -9.87 5.05
N LYS A 79 -9.07 -11.17 5.07
CA LYS A 79 -8.29 -12.22 4.38
C LYS A 79 -8.08 -11.91 2.90
N SER A 80 -9.09 -11.30 2.27
CA SER A 80 -9.03 -10.93 0.86
C SER A 80 -8.12 -9.73 0.63
N CYS A 81 -8.14 -8.73 1.53
CA CYS A 81 -7.20 -7.60 1.50
C CYS A 81 -5.74 -8.03 1.72
N PHE A 82 -5.52 -8.96 2.66
CA PHE A 82 -4.22 -9.58 2.89
C PHE A 82 -3.73 -10.33 1.65
N LEU A 83 -4.57 -11.20 1.08
CA LEU A 83 -4.21 -11.98 -0.10
C LEU A 83 -3.95 -11.06 -1.30
N LEU A 84 -4.79 -10.05 -1.51
CA LEU A 84 -4.60 -9.06 -2.56
C LEU A 84 -3.26 -8.34 -2.42
N SER A 85 -2.93 -7.85 -1.23
CA SER A 85 -1.66 -7.15 -0.98
C SER A 85 -0.45 -8.06 -1.23
N LEU A 86 -0.53 -9.32 -0.79
CA LEU A 86 0.52 -10.32 -1.03
C LEU A 86 0.65 -10.67 -2.52
N MET A 87 -0.46 -10.84 -3.22
CA MET A 87 -0.47 -11.09 -4.67
C MET A 87 0.13 -9.91 -5.41
N THR A 88 -0.19 -8.67 -5.04
CA THR A 88 0.39 -7.50 -5.69
C THR A 88 1.90 -7.39 -5.50
N LEU A 89 2.41 -7.69 -4.31
CA LEU A 89 3.85 -7.76 -4.05
C LEU A 89 4.52 -8.84 -4.91
N LEU A 90 3.98 -10.06 -4.91
CA LEU A 90 4.51 -11.17 -5.70
C LEU A 90 4.51 -10.85 -7.19
N CYS A 91 3.41 -10.32 -7.72
CA CYS A 91 3.29 -9.95 -9.12
C CYS A 91 4.34 -8.91 -9.51
N ILE A 92 4.54 -7.86 -8.70
CA ILE A 92 5.54 -6.82 -9.01
C ILE A 92 6.96 -7.38 -8.94
N LEU A 93 7.31 -8.15 -7.90
CA LEU A 93 8.64 -8.73 -7.77
C LEU A 93 8.95 -9.73 -8.90
N ILE A 94 7.99 -10.59 -9.27
CA ILE A 94 8.13 -11.50 -10.41
C ILE A 94 8.27 -10.71 -11.71
N LEU A 95 7.43 -9.69 -11.93
CA LEU A 95 7.46 -8.87 -13.14
C LEU A 95 8.82 -8.20 -13.30
N VAL A 96 9.34 -7.57 -12.25
CA VAL A 96 10.64 -6.88 -12.27
C VAL A 96 11.78 -7.89 -12.46
N ARG A 97 11.68 -9.07 -11.85
CA ARG A 97 12.67 -10.14 -11.98
C ARG A 97 12.75 -10.69 -13.40
N LEU A 98 11.61 -10.83 -14.08
CA LEU A 98 11.51 -11.37 -15.43
C LEU A 98 11.76 -10.30 -16.51
N PHE A 99 11.37 -9.07 -16.24
CA PHE A 99 11.39 -7.98 -17.20
C PHE A 99 11.77 -6.66 -16.52
N THR A 100 12.90 -6.09 -16.93
CA THR A 100 13.29 -4.73 -16.56
C THR A 100 13.46 -3.94 -17.86
N PRO A 101 12.51 -3.05 -18.21
CA PRO A 101 12.59 -2.27 -19.43
C PRO A 101 13.67 -1.20 -19.34
N ALA A 102 13.95 -0.55 -20.48
CA ALA A 102 14.79 0.64 -20.48
C ALA A 102 14.19 1.74 -19.58
N PRO A 103 15.02 2.49 -18.82
CA PRO A 103 14.53 3.44 -17.80
C PRO A 103 13.51 4.47 -18.30
N TRP A 104 13.63 4.91 -19.55
CA TRP A 104 12.70 5.87 -20.15
C TRP A 104 11.26 5.33 -20.23
N ILE A 105 11.07 4.01 -20.41
CA ILE A 105 9.75 3.37 -20.39
C ILE A 105 9.16 3.44 -18.98
N SER A 106 9.96 3.15 -17.95
CA SER A 106 9.55 3.26 -16.55
C SER A 106 9.17 4.69 -16.18
N PHE A 107 9.90 5.70 -16.69
CA PHE A 107 9.54 7.11 -16.50
C PHE A 107 8.23 7.50 -17.19
N ILE A 108 7.93 6.95 -18.36
CA ILE A 108 6.63 7.17 -19.02
C ILE A 108 5.49 6.61 -18.15
N ILE A 109 5.62 5.36 -17.68
CA ILE A 109 4.63 4.73 -16.79
C ILE A 109 4.45 5.55 -15.51
N LEU A 110 5.56 6.00 -14.91
CA LEU A 110 5.54 6.83 -13.73
C LEU A 110 4.83 8.16 -13.99
N ALA A 111 5.20 8.89 -15.04
CA ALA A 111 4.61 10.19 -15.39
C ALA A 111 3.10 10.09 -15.62
N LEU A 112 2.64 9.05 -16.34
CA LEU A 112 1.21 8.78 -16.52
C LEU A 112 0.52 8.50 -15.18
N SER A 113 1.12 7.66 -14.33
CA SER A 113 0.57 7.32 -13.02
C SER A 113 0.46 8.55 -12.11
N LEU A 114 1.51 9.39 -12.06
CA LEU A 114 1.52 10.64 -11.29
C LEU A 114 0.45 11.61 -11.79
N GLY A 115 0.28 11.76 -13.11
CA GLY A 115 -0.76 12.60 -13.70
C GLY A 115 -2.16 12.16 -13.29
N ILE A 116 -2.44 10.85 -13.32
CA ILE A 116 -3.74 10.32 -12.89
C ILE A 116 -3.93 10.51 -11.38
N ILE A 117 -2.91 10.25 -10.56
CA ILE A 117 -3.00 10.46 -9.11
C ILE A 117 -3.29 11.93 -8.79
N LEU A 118 -2.59 12.88 -9.42
CA LEU A 118 -2.83 14.31 -9.22
C LEU A 118 -4.24 14.72 -9.62
N PHE A 119 -4.75 14.19 -10.75
CA PHE A 119 -6.13 14.42 -11.17
C PHE A 119 -7.14 13.89 -10.15
N GLN A 120 -6.92 12.67 -9.63
CA GLN A 120 -7.77 12.07 -8.61
C GLN A 120 -7.74 12.87 -7.31
N VAL A 121 -6.56 13.26 -6.83
CA VAL A 121 -6.41 14.09 -5.62
C VAL A 121 -7.10 15.44 -5.78
N TYR A 122 -6.94 16.09 -6.94
CA TYR A 122 -7.63 17.35 -7.22
C TYR A 122 -9.15 17.18 -7.22
N ARG A 123 -9.65 16.10 -7.83
CA ARG A 123 -11.07 15.76 -7.83
C ARG A 123 -11.58 15.54 -6.42
N ASP A 124 -10.89 14.73 -5.61
CA ASP A 124 -11.31 14.39 -4.25
C ASP A 124 -11.27 15.62 -3.35
N TYR A 125 -10.23 16.46 -3.46
CA TYR A 125 -10.14 17.76 -2.76
C TYR A 125 -11.30 18.70 -3.09
N LYS A 126 -11.76 18.71 -4.35
CA LYS A 126 -12.89 19.55 -4.78
C LYS A 126 -14.24 19.08 -4.24
N HIS A 127 -14.44 17.77 -4.06
CA HIS A 127 -15.73 17.21 -3.63
C HIS A 127 -15.81 16.99 -2.11
N ALA A 128 -14.72 16.58 -1.47
CA ALA A 128 -14.64 16.24 -0.05
C ALA A 128 -13.30 16.72 0.54
N PRO A 129 -13.14 18.03 0.79
CA PRO A 129 -11.86 18.60 1.23
C PRO A 129 -11.42 18.09 2.61
N GLU A 130 -12.36 17.84 3.53
CA GLU A 130 -12.08 17.40 4.91
C GLU A 130 -11.52 15.97 4.99
N ASP A 131 -11.92 15.09 4.05
CA ASP A 131 -11.48 13.69 3.99
C ASP A 131 -10.26 13.50 3.05
N SER A 132 -9.75 14.58 2.46
CA SER A 132 -8.68 14.54 1.46
C SER A 132 -7.32 14.95 2.05
N PHE A 133 -6.25 14.28 1.61
CA PHE A 133 -4.87 14.52 2.06
C PHE A 133 -3.96 15.05 0.93
N PRO A 134 -4.31 16.15 0.24
CA PRO A 134 -3.61 16.58 -0.98
C PRO A 134 -2.16 16.97 -0.72
N LYS A 135 -1.86 17.60 0.43
CA LYS A 135 -0.50 18.02 0.78
C LYS A 135 0.42 16.81 0.97
N GLN A 136 -0.05 15.80 1.71
CA GLN A 136 0.70 14.58 2.00
C GLN A 136 0.98 13.81 0.72
N VAL A 137 -0.03 13.69 -0.16
CA VAL A 137 0.16 13.03 -1.47
C VAL A 137 1.16 13.81 -2.32
N CYS A 138 1.03 15.13 -2.46
CA CYS A 138 1.97 15.91 -3.27
C CYS A 138 3.42 15.82 -2.77
N ILE A 139 3.64 15.84 -1.45
CA ILE A 139 4.98 15.63 -0.85
C ILE A 139 5.50 14.24 -1.22
N LEU A 140 4.67 13.21 -1.08
CA LEU A 140 5.03 11.84 -1.41
C LEU A 140 5.36 11.66 -2.90
N LEU A 141 4.58 12.24 -3.82
CA LEU A 141 4.87 12.21 -5.26
C LEU A 141 6.20 12.93 -5.56
N GLY A 142 6.47 14.06 -4.89
CA GLY A 142 7.76 14.75 -4.97
C GLY A 142 8.93 13.85 -4.54
N LEU A 143 8.79 13.15 -3.40
CA LEU A 143 9.79 12.18 -2.93
C LEU A 143 9.99 11.03 -3.92
N ILE A 144 8.91 10.51 -4.52
CA ILE A 144 8.97 9.46 -5.55
C ILE A 144 9.78 9.91 -6.77
N ILE A 145 9.57 11.16 -7.23
CA ILE A 145 10.34 11.73 -8.36
C ILE A 145 11.82 11.84 -7.98
N VAL A 146 12.13 12.37 -6.80
CA VAL A 146 13.52 12.52 -6.32
C VAL A 146 14.21 11.15 -6.21
N ILE A 147 13.57 10.17 -5.58
CA ILE A 147 14.11 8.81 -5.44
C ILE A 147 14.32 8.18 -6.83
N SER A 148 13.35 8.30 -7.75
CA SER A 148 13.48 7.78 -9.11
C SER A 148 14.65 8.43 -9.87
N GLY A 149 14.86 9.73 -9.68
CA GLY A 149 16.01 10.44 -10.24
C GLY A 149 17.34 9.93 -9.68
N ILE A 150 17.44 9.75 -8.37
CA ILE A 150 18.65 9.17 -7.73
C ILE A 150 18.92 7.77 -8.28
N MET A 151 17.89 6.92 -8.37
CA MET A 151 18.01 5.55 -8.91
C MET A 151 18.45 5.53 -10.38
N TYR A 152 18.09 6.55 -11.16
CA TYR A 152 18.57 6.71 -12.53
C TYR A 152 20.06 7.05 -12.58
N PHE A 153 20.53 7.96 -11.73
CA PHE A 153 21.96 8.30 -11.66
C PHE A 153 22.84 7.17 -11.09
N THR A 154 22.28 6.28 -10.27
CA THR A 154 22.97 5.11 -9.73
C THR A 154 22.82 3.84 -10.59
N ASP A 155 22.22 3.96 -11.78
CA ASP A 155 22.01 2.88 -12.77
C ASP A 155 21.17 1.68 -12.24
N HIS A 156 20.22 1.95 -11.34
CA HIS A 156 19.31 0.94 -10.81
C HIS A 156 17.97 0.93 -11.57
N ALA A 157 17.98 0.42 -12.81
CA ALA A 157 16.79 0.36 -13.66
C ALA A 157 15.62 -0.45 -13.04
N SER A 158 15.92 -1.56 -12.34
CA SER A 158 14.91 -2.38 -11.65
C SER A 158 14.17 -1.60 -10.56
N ALA A 159 14.89 -0.74 -9.83
CA ALA A 159 14.32 0.12 -8.79
C ALA A 159 13.32 1.13 -9.37
N ILE A 160 13.69 1.81 -10.47
CA ILE A 160 12.79 2.76 -11.16
C ILE A 160 11.55 2.02 -11.67
N PHE A 161 11.74 0.80 -12.20
CA PHE A 161 10.63 0.01 -12.70
C PHE A 161 9.66 -0.39 -11.58
N VAL A 162 10.16 -0.86 -10.43
CA VAL A 162 9.33 -1.15 -9.24
C VAL A 162 8.55 0.07 -8.80
N ILE A 163 9.20 1.23 -8.72
CA ILE A 163 8.55 2.50 -8.35
C ILE A 163 7.38 2.77 -9.32
N SER A 164 7.65 2.71 -10.63
CA SER A 164 6.63 2.95 -11.66
C SER A 164 5.46 1.96 -11.59
N CYS A 165 5.73 0.65 -11.48
CA CYS A 165 4.69 -0.38 -11.36
C CYS A 165 3.87 -0.23 -10.08
N THR A 166 4.51 0.12 -8.96
CA THR A 166 3.82 0.32 -7.68
C THR A 166 2.87 1.51 -7.76
N THR A 167 3.31 2.64 -8.35
CA THR A 167 2.44 3.80 -8.55
C THR A 167 1.29 3.49 -9.51
N ALA A 168 1.54 2.76 -10.59
CA ALA A 168 0.50 2.34 -11.54
C ALA A 168 -0.53 1.41 -10.88
N LEU A 169 -0.06 0.47 -10.06
CA LEU A 169 -0.91 -0.44 -9.30
C LEU A 169 -1.88 0.31 -8.37
N ILE A 170 -1.39 1.31 -7.63
CA ILE A 170 -2.24 2.12 -6.74
C ILE A 170 -3.31 2.86 -7.55
N THR A 171 -2.93 3.43 -8.68
CA THR A 171 -3.88 4.11 -9.59
C THR A 171 -4.97 3.16 -10.06
N ILE A 172 -4.61 1.94 -10.46
CA ILE A 172 -5.57 0.89 -10.87
C ILE A 172 -6.44 0.46 -9.69
N SER A 173 -5.85 0.27 -8.50
CA SER A 173 -6.57 -0.13 -7.29
C SER A 173 -7.64 0.89 -6.88
N LYS A 174 -7.32 2.19 -6.95
CA LYS A 174 -8.25 3.28 -6.67
C LYS A 174 -9.34 3.40 -7.74
N PHE A 175 -8.99 3.17 -9.00
CA PHE A 175 -9.99 3.10 -10.06
C PHE A 175 -10.95 1.92 -9.85
N ALA A 176 -10.43 0.73 -9.52
CA ALA A 176 -11.24 -0.45 -9.23
C ALA A 176 -12.16 -0.25 -8.02
N GLU A 177 -11.71 0.45 -6.99
CA GLU A 177 -12.55 0.84 -5.85
C GLU A 177 -13.75 1.68 -6.30
N HIS A 178 -13.54 2.69 -7.14
CA HIS A 178 -14.63 3.54 -7.65
C HIS A 178 -15.68 2.73 -8.43
N PHE A 179 -15.25 1.77 -9.25
CA PHE A 179 -16.18 0.87 -9.95
C PHE A 179 -16.94 -0.04 -8.98
N TYR A 180 -16.25 -0.59 -7.98
CA TYR A 180 -16.87 -1.46 -6.98
C TYR A 180 -17.96 -0.71 -6.19
N THR A 181 -17.70 0.55 -5.82
CA THR A 181 -18.69 1.41 -5.12
C THR A 181 -19.90 1.82 -5.96
N ILE A 182 -19.84 1.72 -7.29
CA ILE A 182 -20.97 2.05 -8.18
C ILE A 182 -21.89 0.83 -8.36
N ILE A 183 -21.38 -0.39 -8.17
CA ILE A 183 -22.11 -1.65 -8.41
C ILE A 183 -22.87 -2.13 -7.16
N GLU A 184 -22.42 -1.75 -5.96
CA GLU A 184 -23.13 -2.01 -4.69
C GLU A 184 -24.18 -0.94 -4.36
#